data_AF-X8J269-F1
#
_entry.id   AF-X8J269-F1
#
_cell.length_a   1.000
_cell.length_b   1.000
_cell.length_c   1.000
_cell.angle_alpha   90.00
_cell.angle_beta   90.00
_cell.angle_gamma   90.00
#
_symmetry.space_group_name_H-M   'P 1'
#
loop_
_entity.id
_entity.type
_entity.pdbx_description
1 polymer ?
#
loop_
_entity_poly.entity_id
_entity_poly.type
_entity_poly.pdbx_seq_one_letter_code
_entity_poly.pdbx_strand_id
1 'polypeptide(L)'
;MYLPLLLAFITLASAAPLTFSTSKRALPTPVNIATAKTYLSQLTVAAESNSPAYARDLFPTWDTISGTCDTRETVLKRDGTGVLTDSACTSTSGTWLSPYDGATWTAASDLDIDHIVPLKEAWVSGARVDDRTTGSVCE
;
A
#
# COMPACT_ATOMS: atom_id res chain seq x y z
N MET A 1 20.99 53.28 46.01
CA MET A 1 19.97 53.31 44.95
C MET A 1 20.63 52.87 43.64
N TYR A 2 20.66 51.57 43.37
CA TYR A 2 20.96 50.99 42.04
C TYR A 2 20.27 49.62 41.96
N LEU A 3 19.44 49.46 40.93
CA LEU A 3 18.53 48.34 40.68
C LEU A 3 19.10 47.53 39.50
N PRO A 4 19.37 46.21 39.61
CA PRO A 4 19.77 45.44 38.45
C PRO A 4 18.52 44.93 37.72
N LEU A 5 18.43 45.31 36.45
CA LEU A 5 17.40 44.94 35.48
C LEU A 5 17.62 43.49 35.04
N LEU A 6 16.71 42.58 35.40
CA LEU A 6 16.67 41.19 34.91
C LEU A 6 15.87 41.14 33.61
N LEU A 7 16.56 40.87 32.49
CA LEU A 7 15.96 40.60 31.19
C LEU A 7 15.59 39.11 31.10
N ALA A 8 14.29 38.80 31.12
CA ALA A 8 13.77 37.47 30.84
C ALA A 8 13.57 37.30 29.32
N PHE A 9 14.28 36.35 28.72
CA PHE A 9 14.06 35.94 27.32
C PHE A 9 12.90 34.94 27.28
N ILE A 10 11.76 35.34 26.73
CA ILE A 10 10.63 34.47 26.44
C ILE A 10 10.86 33.88 25.04
N THR A 11 11.12 32.58 24.96
CA THR A 11 11.20 31.85 23.69
C THR A 11 9.79 31.51 23.20
N LEU A 12 9.32 32.21 22.16
CA LEU A 12 8.10 31.86 21.43
C LEU A 12 8.37 30.59 20.60
N ALA A 13 7.81 29.46 21.00
CA ALA A 13 7.76 28.27 20.17
C ALA A 13 6.69 28.47 19.08
N SER A 14 7.12 28.81 17.87
CA SER A 14 6.24 28.81 16.69
C SER A 14 5.83 27.37 16.35
N ALA A 15 4.56 27.04 16.59
CA ALA A 15 3.95 25.84 16.02
C ALA A 15 3.73 26.05 14.52
N ALA A 16 4.61 25.51 13.69
CA ALA A 16 4.40 25.46 12.26
C ALA A 16 3.33 24.41 11.93
N PRO A 17 2.34 24.70 11.06
CA PRO A 17 1.36 23.71 10.64
C PRO A 17 2.06 22.62 9.81
N LEU A 18 1.92 21.36 10.24
CA LEU A 18 2.31 20.20 9.45
C LEU A 18 1.36 20.06 8.27
N THR A 19 1.78 20.46 7.08
CA THR A 19 1.05 20.20 5.85
C THR A 19 1.30 18.76 5.44
N PHE A 20 0.36 17.86 5.76
CA PHE A 20 0.34 16.52 5.21
C PHE A 20 -0.01 16.60 3.72
N SER A 21 0.98 16.43 2.85
CA SER A 21 0.74 16.26 1.42
C SER A 21 0.24 14.84 1.17
N THR A 22 -1.08 14.65 1.19
CA THR A 22 -1.67 13.43 0.63
C THR A 22 -1.50 13.52 -0.88
N SER A 23 -0.38 13.03 -1.40
CA SER A 23 -0.20 12.87 -2.84
C SER A 23 -1.08 11.73 -3.32
N LYS A 24 -2.40 11.98 -3.39
CA LYS A 24 -3.31 11.12 -4.12
C LYS A 24 -2.95 11.31 -5.59
N ARG A 25 -2.40 10.26 -6.22
CA ARG A 25 -2.21 10.24 -7.66
C ARG A 25 -3.56 10.58 -8.30
N ALA A 26 -3.60 11.65 -9.08
CA ALA A 26 -4.82 12.03 -9.78
C ALA A 26 -5.19 10.86 -10.70
N LEU A 27 -6.42 10.38 -10.58
CA LEU A 27 -6.93 9.37 -11.49
C LEU A 27 -6.95 9.95 -12.91
N PRO A 28 -6.67 9.16 -13.95
CA PRO A 28 -6.84 9.60 -15.32
C PRO A 28 -8.26 10.10 -15.54
N THR A 29 -8.45 11.11 -16.39
CA THR A 29 -9.78 11.62 -16.74
C THR A 29 -10.61 10.49 -17.33
N PRO A 30 -11.79 10.17 -16.77
CA PRO A 30 -12.65 9.11 -17.28
C PRO A 30 -13.05 9.38 -18.74
N VAL A 31 -13.14 8.32 -19.54
CA VAL A 31 -13.75 8.40 -20.88
C VAL A 31 -15.23 8.77 -20.77
N ASN A 32 -15.82 9.29 -21.84
CA ASN A 32 -17.24 9.60 -21.84
C ASN A 32 -18.10 8.32 -21.71
N ILE A 33 -19.35 8.48 -21.27
CA ILE A 33 -20.27 7.37 -20.98
C ILE A 33 -20.49 6.46 -22.20
N ALA A 34 -20.59 7.02 -23.41
CA ALA A 34 -20.82 6.23 -24.61
C ALA A 34 -19.62 5.33 -24.92
N THR A 35 -18.40 5.88 -24.82
CA THR A 35 -17.16 5.12 -24.97
C THR A 35 -17.03 4.05 -23.88
N ALA A 36 -17.32 4.36 -22.62
CA ALA A 36 -17.29 3.38 -21.53
C ALA A 36 -18.24 2.21 -21.77
N LYS A 37 -19.47 2.46 -22.26
CA LYS A 37 -20.42 1.41 -22.62
C LYS A 37 -19.93 0.54 -23.77
N THR A 38 -19.28 1.13 -24.76
CA THR A 38 -18.65 0.38 -25.86
C THR A 38 -17.56 -0.55 -25.32
N TYR A 39 -16.65 -0.08 -24.47
CA TYR A 39 -15.63 -0.94 -23.86
C TYR A 39 -16.24 -2.04 -22.99
N LEU A 40 -17.23 -1.70 -22.15
CA LEU A 40 -17.93 -2.69 -21.32
C LEU A 40 -18.57 -3.80 -22.17
N SER A 41 -19.14 -3.47 -23.32
CA SER A 41 -19.76 -4.45 -24.23
C SER A 41 -18.77 -5.38 -24.92
N GLN A 42 -17.47 -5.06 -24.89
CA GLN A 42 -16.40 -5.89 -25.46
C GLN A 42 -15.83 -6.89 -24.44
N LEU A 43 -16.12 -6.72 -23.15
CA LEU A 43 -15.63 -7.63 -22.13
C LEU A 43 -16.24 -9.02 -22.32
N THR A 44 -15.39 -10.04 -22.30
CA THR A 44 -15.84 -11.43 -22.33
C THR A 44 -16.38 -11.79 -20.97
N VAL A 45 -17.67 -12.12 -20.90
CA VAL A 45 -18.28 -12.65 -19.68
C VAL A 45 -18.09 -14.17 -19.65
N ALA A 46 -17.42 -14.65 -18.62
CA ALA A 46 -17.23 -16.08 -18.38
C ALA A 46 -17.80 -16.46 -17.01
N ALA A 47 -18.21 -17.72 -16.86
CA ALA A 47 -18.53 -18.27 -15.54
C ALA A 47 -17.24 -18.47 -14.74
N GLU A 48 -17.32 -18.31 -13.42
CA GLU A 48 -16.25 -18.67 -12.51
C GLU A 48 -15.82 -20.14 -12.73
N SER A 49 -14.51 -20.38 -12.66
CA SER A 49 -13.97 -21.72 -12.88
C SER A 49 -12.79 -22.01 -11.97
N ASN A 50 -12.95 -23.01 -11.10
CA ASN A 50 -11.87 -23.61 -10.32
C ASN A 50 -11.28 -24.84 -11.03
N SER A 51 -11.15 -24.78 -12.36
CA SER A 51 -10.52 -25.81 -13.18
C SER A 51 -9.36 -25.21 -13.99
N PRO A 52 -8.09 -25.60 -13.73
CA PRO A 52 -7.66 -26.55 -12.70
C PRO A 52 -7.97 -26.07 -11.27
N ALA A 53 -7.95 -27.00 -10.31
CA ALA A 53 -8.18 -26.68 -8.91
C ALA A 53 -7.12 -25.69 -8.39
N TYR A 54 -7.54 -24.78 -7.51
CA TYR A 54 -6.67 -23.78 -6.87
C TYR A 54 -5.35 -24.36 -6.37
N ALA A 55 -4.25 -23.76 -6.83
CA ALA A 55 -2.89 -24.13 -6.50
C ALA A 55 -2.21 -22.95 -5.77
N ARG A 56 -2.10 -23.04 -4.43
CA ARG A 56 -1.57 -21.97 -3.57
C ARG A 56 -0.10 -21.65 -3.86
N ASP A 57 0.66 -22.64 -4.27
CA ASP A 57 2.09 -22.55 -4.63
C ASP A 57 2.36 -21.66 -5.85
N LEU A 58 1.36 -21.43 -6.71
CA LEU A 58 1.48 -20.51 -7.84
C LEU A 58 1.38 -19.02 -7.47
N PHE A 59 1.05 -18.71 -6.21
CA PHE A 59 1.02 -17.36 -5.65
C PHE A 59 2.21 -17.18 -4.67
N PRO A 60 3.43 -16.92 -5.16
CA PRO A 60 4.55 -16.62 -4.27
C PRO A 60 4.24 -15.36 -3.46
N THR A 61 4.71 -15.31 -2.21
CA THR A 61 4.28 -14.26 -1.28
C THR A 61 4.93 -12.91 -1.58
N TRP A 62 6.27 -12.84 -1.67
CA TRP A 62 6.99 -11.56 -1.83
C TRP A 62 7.95 -11.60 -3.01
N ASP A 63 7.86 -10.57 -3.85
CA ASP A 63 8.87 -10.24 -4.85
C ASP A 63 9.77 -9.11 -4.35
N THR A 64 11.04 -9.12 -4.78
CA THR A 64 11.96 -8.01 -4.57
C THR A 64 11.58 -6.83 -5.46
N ILE A 65 11.25 -5.70 -4.86
CA ILE A 65 10.88 -4.48 -5.58
C ILE A 65 12.12 -3.67 -5.93
N SER A 66 13.04 -3.49 -4.97
CA SER A 66 14.27 -2.73 -5.19
C SER A 66 15.32 -3.05 -4.13
N GLY A 67 16.56 -3.29 -4.55
CA GLY A 67 17.66 -3.60 -3.64
C GLY A 67 17.35 -4.83 -2.78
N THR A 68 17.36 -4.65 -1.46
CA THR A 68 17.01 -5.67 -0.46
C THR A 68 15.55 -5.60 -0.01
N CYS A 69 14.78 -4.62 -0.48
CA CYS A 69 13.38 -4.44 -0.10
C CYS A 69 12.47 -5.35 -0.93
N ASP A 70 11.82 -6.28 -0.26
CA ASP A 70 10.70 -7.03 -0.83
C ASP A 70 9.40 -6.20 -0.83
N THR A 71 8.34 -6.81 -1.34
CA THR A 71 7.01 -6.19 -1.41
C THR A 71 6.48 -5.83 -0.02
N ARG A 72 6.73 -6.67 0.99
CA ARG A 72 6.27 -6.44 2.37
C ARG A 72 6.90 -5.17 2.94
N GLU A 73 8.23 -5.07 2.90
CA GLU A 73 8.95 -3.92 3.46
C GLU A 73 8.65 -2.64 2.68
N THR A 74 8.45 -2.77 1.37
CA THR A 74 8.02 -1.64 0.53
C THR A 74 6.65 -1.10 0.97
N VAL A 75 5.69 -1.99 1.26
CA VAL A 75 4.35 -1.59 1.72
C VAL A 75 4.41 -1.01 3.14
N LEU A 76 5.13 -1.65 4.07
CA LEU A 76 5.25 -1.14 5.44
C LEU A 76 5.85 0.27 5.47
N LYS A 77 6.89 0.53 4.68
CA LYS A 77 7.50 1.85 4.57
C LYS A 77 6.57 2.89 3.93
N ARG A 78 5.72 2.47 2.98
CA ARG A 78 4.75 3.35 2.30
C ARG A 78 3.59 3.76 3.22
N ASP A 79 3.04 2.80 3.95
CA ASP A 79 1.78 2.98 4.70
C ASP A 79 2.00 3.34 6.17
N GLY A 80 3.22 3.15 6.68
CA GLY A 80 3.59 3.55 8.02
C GLY A 80 4.02 5.01 8.11
N THR A 81 3.87 5.58 9.31
CA THR A 81 4.41 6.90 9.66
C THR A 81 5.70 6.74 10.45
N GLY A 82 6.73 7.52 10.10
CA GLY A 82 8.01 7.52 10.83
C GLY A 82 8.77 6.19 10.74
N VAL A 83 8.59 5.43 9.66
CA VAL A 83 9.21 4.11 9.51
C VAL A 83 10.73 4.24 9.33
N LEU A 84 11.48 3.51 10.15
CA LEU A 84 12.92 3.32 9.98
C LEU A 84 13.19 1.89 9.52
N THR A 85 14.19 1.72 8.66
CA THR A 85 14.59 0.41 8.13
C THR A 85 16.08 0.16 8.40
N ASP A 86 16.46 -1.10 8.57
CA ASP A 86 17.87 -1.50 8.63
C ASP A 86 18.49 -1.68 7.22
N SER A 87 19.73 -2.17 7.16
CA SER A 87 20.44 -2.43 5.89
C SER A 87 19.82 -3.55 5.05
N ALA A 88 19.03 -4.44 5.67
CA ALA A 88 18.27 -5.47 4.99
C ALA A 88 16.88 -4.97 4.55
N CYS A 89 16.59 -3.67 4.74
CA CYS A 89 15.29 -3.04 4.51
C CYS A 89 14.19 -3.46 5.50
N THR A 90 14.53 -4.20 6.55
CA THR A 90 13.55 -4.60 7.57
C THR A 90 13.10 -3.39 8.37
N SER A 91 11.80 -3.19 8.48
CA SER A 91 11.20 -2.14 9.31
C SER A 91 11.52 -2.36 10.80
N THR A 92 12.33 -1.48 11.39
CA THR A 92 12.76 -1.56 12.80
C THR A 92 11.91 -0.71 13.74
N SER A 93 11.22 0.30 13.21
CA SER A 93 10.24 1.10 13.94
C SER A 93 9.24 1.72 12.98
N GLY A 94 8.11 2.18 13.52
CA GLY A 94 7.09 2.91 12.77
C GLY A 94 5.77 2.97 13.52
N THR A 95 4.75 3.51 12.87
CA THR A 95 3.38 3.50 13.38
C THR A 95 2.43 3.28 12.21
N TRP A 96 1.52 2.32 12.34
CA TRP A 96 0.55 1.94 11.32
C TRP A 96 -0.85 1.96 11.90
N LEU A 97 -1.78 2.63 11.21
CA LEU A 97 -3.20 2.62 11.55
C LEU A 97 -3.88 1.56 10.70
N SER A 98 -4.51 0.58 11.35
CA SER A 98 -5.25 -0.48 10.68
C SER A 98 -6.58 0.06 10.13
N PRO A 99 -6.85 -0.11 8.82
CA PRO A 99 -8.12 0.31 8.23
C PRO A 99 -9.29 -0.60 8.60
N TYR A 100 -9.03 -1.80 9.15
CA TYR A 100 -10.06 -2.80 9.43
C TYR A 100 -10.74 -2.61 10.79
N ASP A 101 -9.98 -2.19 11.79
CA ASP A 101 -10.44 -2.08 13.18
C ASP A 101 -10.12 -0.70 13.81
N GLY A 102 -9.39 0.16 13.09
CA GLY A 102 -8.96 1.47 13.58
C GLY A 102 -7.88 1.42 14.66
N ALA A 103 -7.29 0.25 14.91
CA ALA A 103 -6.21 0.10 15.90
C ALA A 103 -4.88 0.63 15.35
N THR A 104 -4.03 1.13 16.25
CA THR A 104 -2.69 1.60 15.91
C THR A 104 -1.64 0.62 16.41
N TRP A 105 -0.75 0.22 15.51
CA TRP A 105 0.33 -0.74 15.75
C TRP A 105 1.69 -0.06 15.62
N THR A 106 2.66 -0.49 16.43
CA THR A 106 4.03 0.06 16.42
C THR A 106 5.11 -0.99 16.18
N ALA A 107 4.77 -2.28 16.30
CA ALA A 107 5.67 -3.37 15.98
C ALA A 107 5.32 -3.91 14.59
N ALA A 108 6.29 -3.89 13.67
CA ALA A 108 6.11 -4.40 12.33
C ALA A 108 5.79 -5.91 12.29
N SER A 109 6.19 -6.67 13.32
CA SER A 109 5.88 -8.10 13.47
C SER A 109 4.41 -8.40 13.73
N ASP A 110 3.64 -7.42 14.21
CA ASP A 110 2.22 -7.59 14.53
C ASP A 110 1.33 -7.29 13.31
N LEU A 111 1.95 -7.00 12.16
CA LEU A 111 1.29 -6.57 10.93
C LEU A 111 1.52 -7.59 9.82
N ASP A 112 0.40 -7.95 9.19
CA ASP A 112 0.37 -8.67 7.92
C ASP A 112 0.01 -7.72 6.77
N ILE A 113 0.54 -8.02 5.59
CA ILE A 113 0.12 -7.38 4.34
C ILE A 113 -0.87 -8.32 3.66
N ASP A 114 -2.13 -7.93 3.70
CA ASP A 114 -3.25 -8.78 3.33
C ASP A 114 -3.71 -8.60 1.88
N HIS A 115 -4.30 -9.67 1.35
CA HIS A 115 -4.95 -9.64 0.04
C HIS A 115 -6.41 -9.26 0.21
N ILE A 116 -6.76 -8.02 -0.16
CA ILE A 116 -8.16 -7.54 -0.15
C ILE A 116 -9.08 -8.46 -0.96
N VAL A 117 -8.61 -8.92 -2.12
CA VAL A 117 -9.24 -9.99 -2.89
C VAL A 117 -8.50 -11.29 -2.57
N PRO A 118 -9.16 -12.30 -1.97
CA PRO A 118 -8.50 -13.55 -1.61
C PRO A 118 -7.85 -14.23 -2.82
N LEU A 119 -6.70 -14.88 -2.61
CA LEU A 119 -5.97 -15.55 -3.69
C LEU A 119 -6.78 -16.58 -4.47
N LYS A 120 -7.68 -17.31 -3.78
CA LYS A 120 -8.60 -18.25 -4.42
C LYS A 120 -9.65 -17.53 -5.28
N GLU A 121 -10.09 -16.35 -4.86
CA GLU A 121 -11.03 -15.55 -5.65
C GLU A 121 -10.36 -15.11 -6.96
N ALA A 122 -9.13 -14.57 -6.88
CA ALA A 122 -8.35 -14.24 -8.07
C ALA A 122 -8.20 -15.45 -9.02
N TRP A 123 -7.96 -16.64 -8.48
CA TRP A 123 -7.85 -17.88 -9.26
C TRP A 123 -9.13 -18.22 -10.04
N VAL A 124 -10.28 -18.26 -9.37
CA VAL A 124 -11.55 -18.64 -10.01
C VAL A 124 -12.02 -17.58 -11.01
N SER A 125 -11.62 -16.34 -10.79
CA SER A 125 -11.91 -15.19 -11.64
C SER A 125 -10.95 -15.00 -12.82
N GLY A 126 -9.84 -15.75 -12.91
CA GLY A 126 -8.99 -15.73 -14.12
C GLY A 126 -7.51 -15.98 -13.90
N ALA A 127 -6.98 -15.76 -12.70
CA ALA A 127 -5.54 -15.84 -12.38
C ALA A 127 -4.98 -17.28 -12.29
N ARG A 128 -5.66 -18.25 -12.90
CA ARG A 128 -5.23 -19.66 -12.98
C ARG A 128 -4.29 -19.95 -14.14
N VAL A 129 -4.16 -19.01 -15.07
CA VAL A 129 -3.19 -19.04 -16.16
C VAL A 129 -2.01 -18.17 -15.76
N ASP A 130 -0.79 -18.68 -15.92
CA ASP A 130 0.41 -17.90 -15.61
C ASP A 130 0.56 -16.77 -16.64
N ASP A 131 0.37 -15.54 -16.17
CA ASP A 131 0.50 -14.33 -16.98
C ASP A 131 1.97 -13.95 -17.22
N ARG A 132 2.88 -14.36 -16.32
CA ARG A 132 4.33 -14.11 -16.37
C ARG A 132 5.00 -14.69 -17.61
N THR A 133 4.43 -15.74 -18.18
CA THR A 133 4.92 -16.36 -19.43
C THR A 133 4.19 -15.91 -20.68
N THR A 134 3.03 -15.25 -20.55
CA THR A 134 2.17 -14.86 -21.68
C THR A 134 2.14 -13.35 -21.94
N GLY A 135 2.70 -12.52 -21.05
CA GLY A 135 2.70 -11.05 -21.21
C GLY A 135 1.31 -10.43 -21.16
N SER A 136 0.32 -11.17 -20.68
CA SER A 136 -1.04 -10.68 -20.48
C SER A 136 -1.11 -10.00 -19.12
N VAL A 137 -0.95 -8.68 -19.11
CA VAL A 137 -1.21 -7.87 -17.90
C VAL A 137 -2.57 -8.26 -17.31
N CYS A 138 -2.60 -8.48 -15.98
CA CYS A 138 -3.84 -8.40 -15.21
C CYS A 138 -4.54 -7.09 -15.57
N GLU A 139 -5.63 -7.18 -16.33
CA GLU A 139 -6.53 -6.06 -16.63
C GLU A 139 -7.48 -5.83 -15.46
#